data_AF-A0A1T4VQ50-F1
#
_entry.id   AF-A0A1T4VQ50-F1
#
_cell.length_a   1.000
_cell.length_b   1.000
_cell.length_c   1.000
_cell.angle_alpha   90.00
_cell.angle_beta   90.00
_cell.angle_gamma   90.00
#
_symmetry.space_group_name_H-M   'P 1'
#
loop_
_entity.id
_entity.type
_entity.pdbx_description
1 polymer ?
#
loop_
_entity_poly.entity_id
_entity_poly.type
_entity_poly.pdbx_seq_one_letter_code
_entity_poly.pdbx_strand_id
1 'polypeptide(L)'
;MTAEERVAEANRQTQLCLDSVGKAPLQLEREAFQAFVRRYIFARFLLNSGDTQSEDLRELAQASIHKASLDAGTSARQPDTPDCQNSTAADSKRILLQIRLLKDLGVETSPRLLAKAKTVTELADVIFDNATAIQKP
;
A
#
# COMPACT_ATOMS: atom_id res chain seq x y z
N MET A 1 15.53 8.24 -14.28
CA MET A 1 14.70 7.04 -14.22
C MET A 1 13.39 7.31 -14.94
N THR A 2 13.05 6.54 -15.97
CA THR A 2 11.80 6.67 -16.74
C THR A 2 10.60 6.18 -15.93
N ALA A 3 9.39 6.42 -16.42
CA ALA A 3 8.17 5.88 -15.80
C ALA A 3 8.14 4.34 -15.82
N GLU A 4 8.64 3.72 -16.89
CA GLU A 4 8.71 2.26 -17.02
C GLU A 4 9.70 1.66 -16.02
N GLU A 5 10.88 2.27 -15.86
CA GLU A 5 11.87 1.85 -14.88
C GLU A 5 11.34 1.92 -13.44
N ARG A 6 10.54 2.96 -13.11
CA ARG A 6 9.88 3.08 -11.81
C ARG A 6 8.87 1.95 -11.56
N VAL A 7 8.05 1.64 -12.56
CA VAL A 7 7.07 0.55 -12.46
C VAL A 7 7.79 -0.79 -12.30
N ALA A 8 8.86 -1.01 -13.05
CA ALA A 8 9.68 -2.21 -12.94
C ALA A 8 10.32 -2.34 -11.55
N GLU A 9 10.85 -1.24 -10.99
CA GLU A 9 11.43 -1.23 -9.65
C GLU A 9 10.37 -1.47 -8.56
N ALA A 10 9.21 -0.82 -8.63
CA ALA A 10 8.12 -1.05 -7.69
C ALA A 10 7.69 -2.53 -7.69
N ASN A 11 7.56 -3.12 -8.88
CA ASN A 11 7.25 -4.54 -9.03
C ASN A 11 8.34 -5.44 -8.43
N ARG A 12 9.62 -5.12 -8.67
CA ARG A 12 10.75 -5.86 -8.13
C ARG A 12 10.78 -5.82 -6.60
N GLN A 13 10.65 -4.65 -6.00
CA GLN A 13 10.61 -4.49 -4.54
C GLN A 13 9.41 -5.19 -3.92
N THR A 14 8.26 -5.13 -4.58
CA THR A 14 7.06 -5.86 -4.15
C THR A 14 7.29 -7.36 -4.16
N GLN A 15 7.91 -7.89 -5.22
CA GLN A 15 8.23 -9.32 -5.31
C GLN A 15 9.21 -9.75 -4.23
N LEU A 16 10.28 -8.99 -3.99
CA LEU A 16 11.24 -9.26 -2.91
C LEU A 16 10.56 -9.25 -1.52
N CYS A 17 9.57 -8.37 -1.32
CA CYS A 17 8.77 -8.35 -0.10
C CYS A 17 7.95 -9.64 0.05
N LEU A 18 7.26 -10.07 -1.01
CA LEU A 18 6.47 -11.30 -1.03
C LEU A 18 7.35 -12.54 -0.82
N ASP A 19 8.52 -12.60 -1.45
CA ASP A 19 9.46 -13.71 -1.32
C ASP A 19 9.97 -13.84 0.13
N SER A 20 10.11 -12.72 0.85
CA SER A 20 10.59 -12.70 2.24
C SER A 20 9.61 -13.32 3.24
N VAL A 21 8.32 -13.42 2.91
CA VAL A 21 7.28 -14.04 3.74
C VAL A 21 6.86 -15.43 3.23
N GLY A 22 7.44 -15.86 2.11
CA GLY A 22 7.21 -17.17 1.52
C GLY A 22 5.77 -17.41 1.05
N LYS A 23 5.38 -18.68 0.95
CA LYS A 23 4.07 -19.10 0.41
C LYS A 23 2.91 -18.98 1.41
N ALA A 24 3.19 -18.67 2.67
CA ALA A 24 2.20 -18.65 3.74
C ALA A 24 2.30 -17.37 4.59
N PRO A 25 2.11 -16.18 3.99
CA PRO A 25 2.19 -14.90 4.71
C PRO A 25 1.19 -14.80 5.88
N LEU A 26 0.12 -15.59 5.85
CA LEU A 26 -0.90 -15.65 6.89
C LEU A 26 -0.55 -16.56 8.08
N GLN A 27 0.56 -17.29 8.00
CA GLN A 27 1.13 -18.03 9.14
C GLN A 27 2.07 -17.16 9.98
N LEU A 28 2.33 -15.93 9.55
CA LEU A 28 3.06 -14.96 10.36
C LEU A 28 2.26 -14.62 11.61
N GLU A 29 2.98 -14.36 12.70
CA GLU A 29 2.40 -13.65 13.85
C GLU A 29 1.85 -12.30 13.40
N ARG A 30 0.78 -11.84 14.05
CA ARG A 30 0.05 -10.61 13.67
C ARG A 30 0.98 -9.41 13.46
N GLU A 31 1.91 -9.19 14.38
CA GLU A 31 2.86 -8.08 14.34
C GLU A 31 3.80 -8.19 13.12
N ALA A 32 4.26 -9.40 12.80
CA ALA A 32 5.07 -9.65 11.62
C ALA A 32 4.26 -9.44 10.33
N PHE A 33 2.97 -9.78 10.31
CA PHE A 33 2.07 -9.51 9.20
C PHE A 33 1.86 -8.00 8.99
N GLN A 34 1.64 -7.24 10.06
CA GLN A 34 1.53 -5.77 9.99
C GLN A 34 2.80 -5.14 9.41
N ALA A 35 3.98 -5.55 9.89
CA ALA A 35 5.26 -5.09 9.36
C ALA A 35 5.44 -5.45 7.87
N PHE A 36 5.02 -6.65 7.48
CA PHE A 36 5.00 -7.06 6.07
C PHE A 36 4.09 -6.16 5.22
N VAL A 37 2.84 -5.92 5.66
CA VAL A 37 1.90 -5.07 4.93
C VAL A 37 2.46 -3.66 4.77
N ARG A 38 3.10 -3.10 5.81
CA ARG A 38 3.78 -1.80 5.72
C ARG A 38 4.88 -1.79 4.64
N ARG A 39 5.77 -2.79 4.67
CA ARG A 39 6.85 -2.92 3.67
C ARG A 39 6.31 -3.08 2.25
N TYR A 40 5.25 -3.88 2.09
CA TYR A 40 4.57 -4.07 0.82
C TYR A 40 4.02 -2.74 0.28
N ILE A 41 3.34 -1.95 1.13
CA ILE A 41 2.78 -0.66 0.74
C ILE A 41 3.89 0.30 0.32
N PHE A 42 4.97 0.38 1.10
CA PHE A 42 6.12 1.23 0.79
C PHE A 42 6.76 0.85 -0.57
N ALA A 43 6.97 -0.44 -0.82
CA ALA A 43 7.47 -0.92 -2.11
C ALA A 43 6.54 -0.55 -3.27
N ARG A 44 5.21 -0.72 -3.09
CA ARG A 44 4.22 -0.37 -4.11
C ARG A 44 4.10 1.12 -4.37
N PHE A 45 4.32 1.92 -3.34
CA PHE A 45 4.25 3.37 -3.42
C PHE A 45 5.60 4.03 -3.73
N LEU A 46 6.66 3.24 -3.91
CA LEU A 46 8.04 3.69 -4.07
C LEU A 46 8.46 4.65 -2.95
N LEU A 47 8.00 4.41 -1.73
CA LEU A 47 8.34 5.18 -0.55
C LEU A 47 9.48 4.51 0.22
N ASN A 48 10.30 5.33 0.87
CA ASN A 48 11.31 4.91 1.83
C ASN A 48 10.99 5.51 3.21
N SER A 49 11.69 5.05 4.25
CA SER A 49 11.48 5.51 5.63
C SER A 49 11.78 7.00 5.85
N GLY A 50 12.48 7.65 4.92
CA GLY A 50 12.74 9.09 4.94
C GLY A 50 11.65 9.94 4.28
N ASP A 51 10.82 9.34 3.42
CA ASP A 51 9.77 10.07 2.69
C ASP A 51 8.59 10.42 3.60
N THR A 52 8.24 9.54 4.54
CA THR A 52 7.15 9.77 5.50
C THR A 52 7.19 8.75 6.66
N GLN A 53 6.76 9.20 7.84
CA GLN A 53 6.53 8.32 9.00
C GLN A 53 5.05 7.94 9.17
N SER A 54 4.17 8.42 8.30
CA SER A 54 2.73 8.21 8.44
C SER A 54 2.34 6.73 8.39
N GLU A 55 1.28 6.41 9.12
CA GLU A 55 0.54 5.15 9.02
C GLU A 55 -0.78 5.32 8.25
N ASP A 56 -1.19 6.55 7.95
CA ASP A 56 -2.45 6.81 7.23
C ASP A 56 -2.30 6.48 5.73
N LEU A 57 -3.18 5.63 5.23
CA LEU A 57 -3.14 5.13 3.86
C LEU A 57 -3.36 6.23 2.82
N ARG A 58 -4.13 7.26 3.15
CA ARG A 58 -4.37 8.40 2.25
C ARG A 58 -3.13 9.29 2.21
N GLU A 59 -2.52 9.58 3.36
CA GLU A 59 -1.26 10.33 3.42
C GLU A 59 -0.13 9.59 2.69
N LEU A 60 -0.02 8.28 2.84
CA LEU A 60 0.93 7.45 2.09
C LEU A 60 0.68 7.52 0.58
N ALA A 61 -0.58 7.47 0.15
CA ALA A 61 -0.93 7.61 -1.27
C ALA A 61 -0.57 9.00 -1.81
N GLN A 62 -0.81 10.06 -1.04
CA GLN A 62 -0.43 11.42 -1.37
C GLN A 62 1.08 11.59 -1.45
N ALA A 63 1.84 11.08 -0.48
CA ALA A 63 3.30 11.11 -0.48
C ALA A 63 3.86 10.43 -1.74
N SER A 64 3.28 9.29 -2.13
CA SER A 64 3.65 8.58 -3.37
C SER A 64 3.36 9.39 -4.64
N ILE A 65 2.20 10.06 -4.70
CA ILE A 65 1.85 10.94 -5.83
C ILE A 65 2.82 12.13 -5.89
N HIS A 66 3.09 12.76 -4.76
CA HIS A 66 4.01 13.89 -4.66
C HIS A 66 5.42 13.53 -5.11
N LYS A 67 5.96 12.41 -4.62
CA LYS A 67 7.26 11.89 -5.03
C LYS A 67 7.32 11.63 -6.54
N ALA A 68 6.29 10.99 -7.10
CA ALA A 68 6.22 10.75 -8.55
C ALA A 68 6.21 12.06 -9.37
N SER A 69 5.56 13.12 -8.87
CA SER A 69 5.54 14.45 -9.51
C SER A 69 6.90 15.13 -9.45
N LEU A 70 7.60 15.06 -8.31
CA LEU A 70 8.96 15.59 -8.17
C LEU A 70 9.94 14.88 -9.10
N ASP A 71 9.89 13.55 -9.14
CA ASP A 71 10.74 12.72 -10.01
C ASP A 71 10.52 13.01 -11.51
N ALA A 72 9.33 13.47 -11.89
CA ALA A 72 9.00 13.84 -13.26
C ALA A 72 9.49 15.26 -13.64
N GLY A 73 10.13 16.00 -12.72
CA GLY A 73 10.58 17.37 -12.97
C GLY A 73 9.44 18.39 -13.05
N THR A 74 8.21 17.96 -12.82
CA THR A 74 7.10 18.87 -12.51
C THR A 74 7.37 19.47 -11.15
N SER A 75 7.70 20.76 -11.12
CA SER A 75 7.83 21.54 -9.89
C SER A 75 6.52 21.42 -9.10
N ALA A 76 6.45 20.47 -8.17
CA ALA A 76 5.39 20.39 -7.21
C ALA A 76 5.59 21.55 -6.22
N ARG A 77 5.25 22.78 -6.63
CA ARG A 77 4.56 23.66 -5.68
C ARG A 77 3.44 22.78 -5.13
N GLN A 78 3.32 22.65 -3.80
CA GLN A 78 2.08 22.15 -3.19
C GLN A 78 0.96 22.76 -4.02
N PRO A 79 0.23 21.96 -4.81
CA PRO A 79 -0.66 22.59 -5.73
C PRO A 79 -1.78 23.14 -4.85
N ASP A 80 -1.97 24.46 -4.91
CA ASP A 80 -3.24 25.15 -4.62
C ASP A 80 -4.38 24.61 -5.54
N THR A 81 -4.26 23.39 -6.08
CA THR A 81 -5.38 22.66 -6.65
C THR A 81 -6.31 22.31 -5.51
N PRO A 82 -7.63 22.57 -5.68
CA PRO A 82 -8.61 22.29 -4.65
C PRO A 82 -8.48 20.84 -4.18
N ASP A 83 -8.46 20.67 -2.85
CA ASP A 83 -8.31 19.44 -2.07
C ASP A 83 -9.02 18.20 -2.67
N CYS A 84 -10.11 18.40 -3.42
CA CYS A 84 -10.87 17.37 -4.11
C CYS A 84 -10.07 16.53 -5.13
N GLN A 85 -9.25 17.12 -6.01
CA GLN A 85 -8.59 16.34 -7.07
C GLN A 85 -7.50 15.43 -6.51
N ASN A 86 -6.71 15.94 -5.57
CA ASN A 86 -5.70 15.14 -4.88
C ASN A 86 -6.34 14.10 -3.95
N SER A 87 -7.50 14.41 -3.34
CA SER A 87 -8.29 13.42 -2.60
C SER A 87 -8.73 12.26 -3.49
N THR A 88 -9.32 12.55 -4.66
CA THR A 88 -9.81 11.50 -5.58
C THR A 88 -8.68 10.61 -6.10
N ALA A 89 -7.52 11.19 -6.44
CA ALA A 89 -6.36 10.43 -6.90
C ALA A 89 -5.77 9.54 -5.79
N ALA A 90 -5.67 10.08 -4.57
CA ALA A 90 -5.20 9.32 -3.41
C ALA A 90 -6.14 8.17 -3.07
N ASP A 91 -7.46 8.40 -3.08
CA ASP A 91 -8.47 7.36 -2.83
C ASP A 91 -8.42 6.25 -3.88
N SER A 92 -8.33 6.62 -5.17
CA SER A 92 -8.22 5.63 -6.26
C SER A 92 -6.96 4.77 -6.11
N LYS A 93 -5.82 5.41 -5.80
CA LYS A 93 -4.54 4.71 -5.60
C LYS A 93 -4.58 3.78 -4.38
N ARG A 94 -5.22 4.21 -3.28
CA ARG A 94 -5.46 3.38 -2.10
C ARG A 94 -6.31 2.16 -2.43
N ILE A 95 -7.41 2.32 -3.16
CA ILE A 95 -8.29 1.20 -3.54
C ILE A 95 -7.54 0.20 -4.42
N LEU A 96 -6.82 0.66 -5.44
CA LEU A 96 -6.03 -0.21 -6.32
C LEU A 96 -4.93 -0.96 -5.57
N LEU A 97 -4.28 -0.31 -4.59
CA LEU A 97 -3.31 -0.94 -3.70
C LEU A 97 -3.96 -2.07 -2.89
N GLN A 98 -5.10 -1.82 -2.26
CA GLN A 98 -5.82 -2.81 -1.47
C GLN A 98 -6.21 -4.03 -2.31
N ILE A 99 -6.80 -3.81 -3.50
CA ILE A 99 -7.16 -4.89 -4.43
C ILE A 99 -5.92 -5.71 -4.81
N ARG A 100 -4.81 -5.04 -5.10
CA ARG A 100 -3.58 -5.71 -5.49
C ARG A 100 -2.98 -6.52 -4.35
N LEU A 101 -2.96 -5.97 -3.14
CA LEU A 101 -2.49 -6.65 -1.93
C LEU A 101 -3.27 -7.95 -1.69
N LEU A 102 -4.61 -7.90 -1.73
CA LEU A 102 -5.44 -9.09 -1.57
C LEU A 102 -5.14 -10.16 -2.64
N LYS A 103 -5.00 -9.74 -3.90
CA LYS A 103 -4.67 -10.63 -5.01
C LYS A 103 -3.31 -11.29 -4.83
N ASP A 104 -2.29 -10.52 -4.46
CA ASP A 104 -0.92 -11.02 -4.27
C ASP A 104 -0.83 -11.93 -3.02
N LEU A 105 -1.69 -11.73 -2.03
CA LEU A 105 -1.82 -12.58 -0.84
C LEU A 105 -2.75 -13.80 -1.02
N GLY A 106 -3.51 -13.86 -2.12
CA GLY A 106 -4.48 -14.94 -2.35
C GLY A 106 -5.64 -14.95 -1.36
N VAL A 107 -6.04 -13.79 -0.83
CA VAL A 107 -7.12 -13.65 0.16
C VAL A 107 -8.32 -12.90 -0.41
N GLU A 108 -9.51 -13.26 0.05
CA GLU A 108 -10.73 -12.55 -0.27
C GLU A 108 -11.22 -11.75 0.94
N THR A 109 -11.41 -10.45 0.77
CA THR A 109 -11.95 -9.57 1.82
C THR A 109 -13.02 -8.65 1.27
N SER A 110 -14.08 -8.45 2.07
CA SER A 110 -15.18 -7.55 1.70
C SER A 110 -14.65 -6.13 1.46
N PRO A 111 -14.97 -5.49 0.31
CA PRO A 111 -14.60 -4.11 0.03
C PRO A 111 -15.08 -3.13 1.11
N ARG A 112 -16.21 -3.44 1.77
CA ARG A 112 -16.76 -2.61 2.87
C ARG A 112 -15.88 -2.63 4.12
N LEU A 113 -15.16 -3.73 4.38
CA LEU A 113 -14.25 -3.83 5.51
C LEU A 113 -12.94 -3.07 5.21
N LEU A 114 -12.39 -3.26 4.01
CA LEU A 114 -11.19 -2.56 3.56
C LEU A 114 -11.37 -1.05 3.50
N ALA A 115 -12.56 -0.58 3.10
CA ALA A 115 -12.86 0.84 3.01
C ALA A 115 -12.79 1.55 4.37
N LYS A 116 -13.06 0.82 5.47
CA LYS A 116 -13.01 1.36 6.84
C LYS A 116 -11.60 1.49 7.38
N ALA A 117 -10.65 0.70 6.86
CA ALA A 117 -9.25 0.81 7.25
C ALA A 117 -8.67 2.13 6.74
N LYS A 118 -8.22 2.96 7.68
CA LYS A 118 -7.56 4.24 7.44
C LYS A 118 -6.06 4.10 7.57
N THR A 119 -5.59 3.28 8.51
CA THR A 119 -4.15 3.05 8.72
C THR A 119 -3.66 1.75 8.12
N VAL A 120 -2.34 1.64 7.93
CA VAL A 120 -1.66 0.40 7.53
C VAL A 120 -1.95 -0.72 8.52
N THR A 121 -1.86 -0.43 9.82
CA THR A 121 -2.16 -1.39 10.90
C THR A 121 -3.60 -1.89 10.82
N GLU A 122 -4.57 -0.99 10.69
CA GLU A 122 -5.99 -1.37 10.55
C GLU A 122 -6.23 -2.21 9.30
N LEU A 123 -5.58 -1.88 8.18
CA LEU A 123 -5.70 -2.66 6.95
C LEU A 123 -5.11 -4.06 7.14
N ALA A 124 -3.95 -4.16 7.76
CA ALA A 124 -3.31 -5.43 8.05
C ALA A 124 -4.18 -6.29 8.99
N ASP A 125 -4.72 -5.69 10.05
CA ASP A 125 -5.60 -6.39 10.99
C ASP A 125 -6.88 -6.90 10.31
N VAL A 126 -7.53 -6.07 9.49
CA VAL A 126 -8.72 -6.49 8.72
C VAL A 126 -8.42 -7.68 7.81
N ILE A 127 -7.25 -7.68 7.14
CA ILE A 127 -6.86 -8.78 6.27
C ILE A 127 -6.56 -10.04 7.09
N PHE A 128 -5.80 -9.89 8.18
CA PHE A 128 -5.39 -10.99 9.04
C PHE A 128 -6.58 -11.67 9.72
N ASP A 129 -7.50 -10.89 10.29
CA ASP A 129 -8.68 -11.39 10.98
C ASP A 129 -9.61 -12.14 10.02
N ASN A 130 -9.79 -11.61 8.81
CA ASN A 130 -10.64 -12.27 7.82
C ASN A 130 -9.99 -13.56 7.29
N ALA A 131 -8.68 -13.52 7.01
CA ALA A 131 -7.96 -14.68 6.51
C ALA A 131 -7.85 -15.82 7.54
N THR A 132 -7.84 -15.51 8.83
CA THR A 132 -7.87 -16.49 9.92
C THR A 132 -9.28 -17.00 10.21
N ALA A 133 -10.31 -16.17 10.05
CA ALA A 133 -11.71 -16.59 10.17
C ALA A 133 -12.12 -17.63 9.12
N ILE A 134 -11.62 -17.50 7.88
CA ILE A 134 -11.88 -18.46 6.79
C ILE A 134 -11.22 -19.83 7.04
N GLN A 135 -10.15 -19.89 7.86
CA GLN A 135 -9.44 -21.12 8.18
C GLN A 135 -10.02 -21.90 9.37
N LYS A 136 -11.05 -21.37 10.04
CA LYS A 136 -11.69 -22.04 11.17
C LYS A 136 -12.82 -22.96 10.64
N PRO A 137 -12.71 -24.29 10.81
CA PRO A 137 -13.72 -25.25 10.33
C PRO A 137 -15.07 -25.11 11.04
#